data_AF-A0A4Q6IPN6-F1
#
_entry.id   AF-A0A4Q6IPN6-F1
#
_cell.length_a   1.000
_cell.length_b   1.000
_cell.length_c   1.000
_cell.angle_alpha   90.00
_cell.angle_beta   90.00
_cell.angle_gamma   90.00
#
_symmetry.space_group_name_H-M   'P 1'
#
loop_
_entity.id
_entity.type
_entity.pdbx_description
1 polymer ?
#
loop_
_entity_poly.entity_id
_entity_poly.type
_entity_poly.pdbx_seq_one_letter_code
_entity_poly.pdbx_strand_id
1 'polypeptide(L)'
;MHAGLVEVAGRGRATMFMVVHAAVCVLLARMGAGRDVVVGTPVAGRSDPALEELVGFFVNTLVLRVDVSGDPSFAEVVERVRAADLAAYAHQDVPFERLVEELNPVRSLSRNPLFQVMLALQNVPEPQWNLPGAQVRSASMFAPAARFDLAITLTERRDEQGAPAGLTGDILYATDLFDEGTVQALARRLAGVLEQVAADPGLRLSDIDVLTDDERTRLTTGWNDTATEAPHVLVPESFAVAPDAVAVRCGRSALSYGELDERVDRLARYLVALGVGREVRVGLCLPRSVDMVVAELAVWRGVGPLFRWIRSIRWTVGVHGGRQWCAGGGGDR
;
A
#
# COMPACT_ATOMS: atom_id res chain seq x y z
N MET A 1 3.83 -8.73 -24.32
CA MET A 1 3.12 -7.57 -23.76
C MET A 1 2.35 -6.76 -24.82
N HIS A 2 3.00 -5.97 -25.70
CA HIS A 2 2.29 -5.02 -26.59
C HIS A 2 1.17 -5.65 -27.44
N ALA A 3 1.41 -6.81 -28.07
CA ALA A 3 0.38 -7.52 -28.81
C ALA A 3 -0.85 -7.90 -27.96
N GLY A 4 -0.63 -8.30 -26.70
CA GLY A 4 -1.73 -8.58 -25.76
C GLY A 4 -2.53 -7.32 -25.42
N LEU A 5 -1.87 -6.18 -25.22
CA LEU A 5 -2.56 -4.89 -25.02
C LEU A 5 -3.39 -4.48 -26.25
N VAL A 6 -2.87 -4.71 -27.46
CA VAL A 6 -3.64 -4.48 -28.70
C VAL A 6 -4.87 -5.38 -28.77
N GLU A 7 -4.75 -6.64 -28.33
CA GLU A 7 -5.88 -7.55 -28.24
C GLU A 7 -6.91 -7.08 -27.20
N VAL A 8 -6.47 -6.63 -26.03
CA VAL A 8 -7.34 -6.06 -24.99
C VAL A 8 -8.11 -4.85 -25.53
N ALA A 9 -7.40 -3.93 -26.21
CA ALA A 9 -8.00 -2.78 -26.87
C ALA A 9 -9.06 -3.22 -27.90
N GLY A 10 -8.73 -4.18 -28.75
CA GLY A 10 -9.64 -4.72 -29.77
C GLY A 10 -10.90 -5.35 -29.17
N ARG A 11 -10.76 -6.21 -28.15
CA ARG A 11 -11.88 -6.87 -27.45
C ARG A 11 -12.80 -5.86 -26.77
N GLY A 12 -12.22 -4.84 -26.10
CA GLY A 12 -12.96 -3.77 -25.43
C GLY A 12 -13.47 -2.67 -26.35
N ARG A 13 -13.20 -2.74 -27.67
CA ARG A 13 -13.45 -1.65 -28.65
C ARG A 13 -12.89 -0.30 -28.17
N ALA A 14 -11.74 -0.36 -27.51
CA ALA A 14 -11.05 0.77 -26.91
C ALA A 14 -9.79 1.09 -27.72
N THR A 15 -9.24 2.30 -27.53
CA THR A 15 -7.94 2.67 -28.10
C THR A 15 -6.80 2.21 -27.19
N MET A 16 -5.57 2.18 -27.72
CA MET A 16 -4.38 1.94 -26.89
C MET A 16 -4.26 2.97 -25.76
N PHE A 17 -4.64 4.23 -26.03
CA PHE A 17 -4.69 5.28 -25.00
C PHE A 17 -5.62 4.90 -23.85
N MET A 18 -6.83 4.44 -24.14
CA MET A 18 -7.80 4.03 -23.11
C MET A 18 -7.29 2.84 -22.27
N VAL A 19 -6.58 1.89 -22.89
CA VAL A 19 -5.96 0.77 -22.16
C VAL A 19 -4.84 1.24 -21.23
N VAL A 20 -3.97 2.13 -21.71
CA VAL A 20 -2.91 2.73 -20.87
C VAL A 20 -3.51 3.60 -19.76
N HIS A 21 -4.54 4.39 -20.07
CA HIS A 21 -5.26 5.22 -19.12
C HIS A 21 -5.88 4.37 -18.01
N ALA A 22 -6.53 3.24 -18.35
CA ALA A 22 -7.01 2.26 -17.39
C ALA A 22 -5.88 1.73 -16.49
N ALA A 23 -4.73 1.35 -17.07
CA ALA A 23 -3.59 0.85 -16.32
C ALA A 23 -3.01 1.89 -15.35
N VAL A 24 -2.94 3.16 -15.74
CA VAL A 24 -2.52 4.27 -14.87
C VAL A 24 -3.53 4.47 -13.72
N CYS A 25 -4.83 4.49 -14.00
CA CYS A 25 -5.85 4.61 -12.96
C CYS A 25 -5.80 3.45 -11.96
N VAL A 26 -5.63 2.22 -12.44
CA VAL A 26 -5.47 1.02 -11.60
C VAL A 26 -4.23 1.13 -10.72
N LEU A 27 -3.08 1.49 -11.30
CA LEU A 27 -1.84 1.67 -10.55
C LEU A 27 -2.01 2.70 -9.43
N LEU A 28 -2.51 3.89 -9.76
CA LEU A 28 -2.71 4.97 -8.79
C LEU A 28 -3.69 4.57 -7.68
N ALA A 29 -4.82 3.93 -8.03
CA ALA A 29 -5.78 3.44 -7.06
C ALA A 29 -5.18 2.41 -6.10
N ARG A 30 -4.40 1.47 -6.64
CA ARG A 30 -3.69 0.44 -5.86
C ARG A 30 -2.55 0.99 -5.01
N MET A 31 -2.03 2.16 -5.35
CA MET A 31 -1.05 2.91 -4.56
C MET A 31 -1.71 3.87 -3.55
N GLY A 32 -3.05 3.90 -3.47
CA GLY A 32 -3.77 4.65 -2.44
C GLY A 32 -4.34 6.00 -2.90
N ALA A 33 -4.37 6.29 -4.20
CA ALA A 33 -5.00 7.51 -4.74
C ALA A 33 -6.54 7.53 -4.58
N GLY A 34 -7.14 6.44 -4.11
CA GLY A 34 -8.58 6.29 -3.94
C GLY A 34 -9.22 5.48 -5.06
N ARG A 35 -10.56 5.50 -5.12
CA ARG A 35 -11.34 4.75 -6.12
C ARG A 35 -11.80 5.60 -7.29
N ASP A 36 -11.63 6.92 -7.19
CA ASP A 36 -12.09 7.87 -8.18
C ASP A 36 -10.88 8.68 -8.62
N VAL A 37 -10.33 8.31 -9.77
CA VAL A 37 -9.02 8.76 -10.24
C VAL A 37 -9.21 9.73 -11.39
N VAL A 38 -8.51 10.87 -11.32
CA VAL A 38 -8.57 11.93 -12.33
C VAL A 38 -7.22 12.11 -12.98
N VAL A 39 -7.19 12.03 -14.31
CA VAL A 39 -5.99 12.16 -15.14
C VAL A 39 -6.24 13.23 -16.20
N GLY A 40 -5.26 14.10 -16.42
CA GLY A 40 -5.27 15.05 -17.54
C GLY A 40 -4.73 14.41 -18.82
N THR A 41 -5.26 14.80 -19.98
CA THR A 41 -4.66 14.48 -21.28
C THR A 41 -4.62 15.69 -22.19
N PRO A 42 -3.54 15.93 -22.95
CA PRO A 42 -3.58 16.92 -24.02
C PRO A 42 -4.43 16.38 -25.18
N VAL A 43 -5.15 17.27 -25.85
CA VAL A 43 -5.81 17.02 -27.13
C VAL A 43 -5.39 18.08 -28.12
N ALA A 44 -5.19 17.71 -29.39
CA ALA A 44 -4.63 18.61 -30.39
C ALA A 44 -5.49 19.84 -30.69
N GLY A 45 -6.80 19.80 -30.38
CA GLY A 45 -7.75 20.89 -30.62
C GLY A 45 -7.92 21.27 -32.09
N ARG A 46 -7.61 20.33 -33.00
CA ARG A 46 -7.77 20.46 -34.45
C ARG A 46 -8.98 19.66 -34.94
N SER A 47 -10.14 19.92 -34.35
CA SER A 47 -11.41 19.26 -34.70
C SER A 47 -11.97 19.74 -36.05
N ASP A 48 -11.56 20.93 -36.52
CA ASP A 48 -11.87 21.46 -37.86
C ASP A 48 -10.76 21.09 -38.86
N PRO A 49 -11.09 20.43 -40.00
CA PRO A 49 -10.14 20.12 -41.07
C PRO A 49 -9.35 21.34 -41.58
N ALA A 50 -9.92 22.54 -41.52
CA ALA A 50 -9.24 23.78 -41.92
C ALA A 50 -8.05 24.15 -41.00
N LEU A 51 -7.97 23.56 -39.81
CA LEU A 51 -6.91 23.81 -38.82
C LEU A 51 -5.77 22.79 -38.89
N GLU A 52 -5.88 21.73 -39.70
CA GLU A 52 -4.88 20.67 -39.78
C GLU A 52 -3.51 21.17 -40.25
N GLU A 53 -3.48 22.09 -41.21
CA GLU A 53 -2.25 22.64 -41.80
C GLU A 53 -1.77 23.95 -41.13
N LEU A 54 -2.50 24.44 -40.12
CA LEU A 54 -2.21 25.73 -39.50
C LEU A 54 -1.15 25.62 -38.40
N VAL A 55 -0.13 26.49 -38.46
CA VAL A 55 0.89 26.61 -37.42
C VAL A 55 0.37 27.50 -36.28
N GLY A 56 0.09 26.92 -35.11
CA GLY A 56 -0.39 27.62 -33.91
C GLY A 56 -0.57 26.70 -32.69
N PHE A 57 -0.77 27.28 -31.50
CA PHE A 57 -0.98 26.53 -30.25
C PHE A 57 -2.47 26.23 -30.05
N PHE A 58 -2.89 25.03 -30.43
CA PHE A 58 -4.29 24.57 -30.36
C PHE A 58 -4.53 23.51 -29.28
N VAL A 59 -3.50 23.16 -28.49
CA VAL A 59 -3.59 22.08 -27.52
C VAL A 59 -4.53 22.49 -26.39
N ASN A 60 -5.64 21.78 -26.25
CA ASN A 60 -6.52 21.85 -25.08
C ASN A 60 -6.19 20.70 -24.11
N THR A 61 -6.63 20.80 -22.86
CA THR A 61 -6.46 19.75 -21.86
C THR A 61 -7.81 19.22 -21.43
N LEU A 62 -8.01 17.90 -21.53
CA LEU A 62 -9.19 17.23 -21.00
C LEU A 62 -8.90 16.63 -19.63
N VAL A 63 -9.90 16.66 -18.77
CA VAL A 63 -9.88 16.06 -17.44
C VAL A 63 -10.71 14.79 -17.50
N LEU A 64 -10.04 13.64 -17.39
CA LEU A 64 -10.66 12.33 -17.50
C LEU A 64 -10.79 11.72 -16.10
N ARG A 65 -12.03 11.48 -15.66
CA ARG A 65 -12.37 10.96 -14.33
C ARG A 65 -12.92 9.54 -14.45
N VAL A 66 -12.34 8.61 -13.71
CA VAL A 66 -12.66 7.18 -13.81
C VAL A 66 -12.90 6.62 -12.41
N ASP A 67 -14.05 5.98 -12.22
CA ASP A 67 -14.38 5.23 -11.00
C ASP A 67 -13.96 3.76 -11.13
N VAL A 68 -13.01 3.34 -10.30
CA VAL A 68 -12.52 1.97 -10.18
C VAL A 68 -13.09 1.25 -8.95
N SER A 69 -14.18 1.75 -8.37
CA SER A 69 -14.88 1.11 -7.24
C SER A 69 -15.50 -0.24 -7.61
N GLY A 70 -15.68 -1.08 -6.59
CA GLY A 70 -16.37 -2.38 -6.71
C GLY A 70 -15.50 -3.57 -7.08
N ASP A 71 -14.17 -3.41 -7.06
CA ASP A 71 -13.21 -4.46 -7.45
C ASP A 71 -13.50 -5.05 -8.85
N PRO A 72 -13.56 -4.20 -9.89
CA PRO A 72 -13.80 -4.64 -11.27
C PRO A 72 -12.61 -5.42 -11.82
N SER A 73 -12.86 -6.27 -12.82
CA SER A 73 -11.82 -6.78 -13.72
C SER A 73 -11.20 -5.65 -14.53
N PHE A 74 -9.97 -5.84 -15.02
CA PHE A 74 -9.32 -4.84 -15.87
C PHE A 74 -10.13 -4.55 -17.14
N ALA A 75 -10.73 -5.57 -17.75
CA ALA A 75 -11.63 -5.39 -18.89
C ALA A 75 -12.80 -4.45 -18.58
N GLU A 76 -13.45 -4.60 -17.42
CA GLU A 76 -14.53 -3.69 -17.00
C GLU A 76 -14.01 -2.27 -16.73
N VAL A 77 -12.79 -2.11 -16.23
CA VAL A 77 -12.17 -0.77 -16.09
C VAL A 77 -11.95 -0.14 -17.47
N VAL A 78 -11.45 -0.89 -18.45
CA VAL A 78 -11.28 -0.39 -19.84
C VAL A 78 -12.62 0.04 -20.43
N GLU A 79 -13.72 -0.67 -20.16
CA GLU A 79 -15.06 -0.27 -20.59
C GLU A 79 -15.52 1.04 -19.95
N ARG A 80 -15.29 1.22 -18.64
CA ARG A 80 -15.59 2.47 -17.91
C ARG A 80 -14.76 3.63 -18.46
N VAL A 81 -13.47 3.42 -18.67
CA VAL A 81 -12.56 4.41 -19.26
C VAL A 81 -13.04 4.79 -20.66
N ARG A 82 -13.33 3.82 -21.52
CA ARG A 82 -13.84 4.09 -22.87
C ARG A 82 -15.11 4.96 -22.84
N ALA A 83 -16.05 4.65 -21.95
CA ALA A 83 -17.27 5.43 -21.81
C ALA A 83 -16.99 6.87 -21.34
N ALA A 84 -16.14 7.04 -20.32
CA ALA A 84 -15.77 8.35 -19.77
C ALA A 84 -15.00 9.20 -20.78
N ASP A 85 -14.00 8.61 -21.45
CA ASP A 85 -13.14 9.29 -22.41
C ASP A 85 -13.93 9.73 -23.64
N LEU A 86 -14.82 8.87 -24.19
CA LEU A 86 -15.68 9.26 -25.31
C LEU A 86 -16.65 10.40 -24.94
N ALA A 87 -17.20 10.38 -23.73
CA ALA A 87 -18.05 11.47 -23.24
C ALA A 87 -17.26 12.78 -23.12
N ALA A 88 -16.02 12.73 -22.64
CA ALA A 88 -15.15 13.90 -22.57
C ALA A 88 -14.76 14.42 -23.97
N TYR A 89 -14.41 13.54 -24.90
CA TYR A 89 -14.07 13.92 -26.28
C TYR A 89 -15.23 14.59 -27.03
N ALA A 90 -16.48 14.27 -26.71
CA ALA A 90 -17.65 14.95 -27.26
C ALA A 90 -17.75 16.44 -26.86
N HIS A 91 -16.98 16.86 -25.84
CA HIS A 91 -16.92 18.22 -25.33
C HIS A 91 -15.50 18.80 -25.37
N GLN A 92 -14.63 18.28 -26.25
CA GLN A 92 -13.21 18.65 -26.27
C GLN A 92 -12.94 20.12 -26.62
N ASP A 93 -13.92 20.83 -27.16
CA ASP A 93 -13.82 22.25 -27.53
C ASP A 93 -13.99 23.19 -26.31
N VAL A 94 -14.39 22.68 -25.14
CA VAL A 94 -14.47 23.47 -23.90
C VAL A 94 -13.06 23.73 -23.38
N PRO A 95 -12.60 25.00 -23.27
CA PRO A 95 -11.27 25.31 -22.77
C PRO A 95 -11.10 24.87 -21.32
N PHE A 96 -9.93 24.31 -20.99
CA PHE A 96 -9.61 23.87 -19.63
C PHE A 96 -9.80 24.98 -18.58
N GLU A 97 -9.36 26.20 -18.88
CA GLU A 97 -9.50 27.36 -17.99
C GLU A 97 -10.97 27.65 -17.67
N ARG A 98 -11.85 27.49 -18.66
CA ARG A 98 -13.30 27.69 -18.46
C ARG A 98 -13.90 26.61 -17.57
N LEU A 99 -13.44 25.37 -17.69
CA LEU A 99 -13.85 24.28 -16.81
C LEU A 99 -13.42 24.54 -15.36
N VAL A 100 -12.20 25.02 -15.15
CA VAL A 100 -11.69 25.39 -13.81
C VAL A 100 -12.49 26.55 -13.22
N GLU A 101 -12.84 27.56 -14.02
CA GLU A 101 -13.69 28.67 -13.58
C GLU A 101 -15.07 28.19 -13.12
N GLU A 102 -15.72 27.33 -13.89
CA GLU A 102 -17.08 26.85 -13.61
C GLU A 102 -17.12 25.91 -12.39
N LEU A 103 -16.16 24.99 -12.26
CA LEU A 103 -16.06 24.09 -11.11
C LEU A 103 -15.56 24.78 -9.85
N ASN A 104 -14.88 25.92 -10.00
CA ASN A 104 -14.34 26.76 -8.93
C ASN A 104 -13.72 25.97 -7.76
N PRO A 105 -12.72 25.09 -8.01
CA PRO A 105 -12.08 24.31 -6.96
C PRO A 105 -11.29 25.21 -6.00
N VAL A 106 -10.97 24.70 -4.81
CA VAL A 106 -10.08 25.41 -3.88
C VAL A 106 -8.75 25.68 -4.58
N ARG A 107 -8.42 26.96 -4.76
CA ARG A 107 -7.19 27.37 -5.44
C ARG A 107 -5.97 27.04 -4.59
N SER A 108 -4.97 26.47 -5.23
CA SER A 108 -3.65 26.23 -4.64
C SER A 108 -2.59 26.73 -5.60
N LEU A 109 -1.53 27.35 -5.07
CA LEU A 109 -0.34 27.72 -5.86
C LEU A 109 0.61 26.54 -6.05
N SER A 110 0.42 25.45 -5.30
CA SER A 110 1.30 24.26 -5.33
C SER A 110 0.69 23.06 -6.04
N ARG A 111 -0.51 23.19 -6.62
CA ARG A 111 -1.20 22.09 -7.30
C ARG A 111 -1.89 22.58 -8.56
N ASN A 112 -1.82 21.78 -9.61
CA ASN A 112 -2.65 22.00 -10.78
C ASN A 112 -4.14 21.76 -10.42
N PRO A 113 -5.07 22.63 -10.83
CA PRO A 113 -6.49 22.41 -10.61
C PRO A 113 -6.98 21.11 -11.25
N LEU A 114 -7.91 20.44 -10.58
CA LEU A 114 -8.65 19.24 -11.04
C LEU A 114 -7.84 17.93 -11.17
N PHE A 115 -6.56 17.96 -11.56
CA PHE A 115 -5.74 16.74 -11.69
C PHE A 115 -4.26 17.01 -11.42
N GLN A 116 -3.49 15.96 -11.09
CA GLN A 116 -2.05 16.06 -10.79
C GLN A 116 -1.18 15.17 -11.71
N VAL A 117 -1.80 14.18 -12.36
CA VAL A 117 -1.11 13.28 -13.29
C VAL A 117 -1.58 13.58 -14.71
N MET A 118 -0.63 13.83 -15.60
CA MET A 118 -0.86 14.00 -17.04
C MET A 118 -0.48 12.70 -17.75
N LEU A 119 -1.30 12.25 -18.70
CA LEU A 119 -1.04 11.12 -19.57
C LEU A 119 -1.12 11.55 -21.03
N ALA A 120 -0.10 11.23 -21.82
CA ALA A 120 -0.10 11.40 -23.26
C ALA A 120 0.34 10.09 -23.94
N LEU A 121 -0.33 9.73 -25.03
CA LEU A 121 0.09 8.64 -25.91
C LEU A 121 0.28 9.19 -27.33
N GLN A 122 1.47 9.00 -27.88
CA GLN A 122 1.81 9.31 -29.26
C GLN A 122 1.79 8.03 -30.09
N ASN A 123 1.08 8.04 -31.21
CA ASN A 123 1.00 6.93 -32.15
C ASN A 123 1.43 7.34 -33.58
N VAL A 124 1.95 8.56 -33.73
CA VAL A 124 2.47 9.08 -35.00
C VAL A 124 3.95 8.72 -35.09
N PRO A 125 4.42 8.15 -36.22
CA PRO A 125 5.84 7.86 -36.41
C PRO A 125 6.68 9.13 -36.27
N GLU A 126 7.85 9.02 -35.65
CA GLU A 126 8.82 10.11 -35.71
C GLU A 126 9.14 10.44 -37.18
N PRO A 127 9.12 11.72 -37.57
CA PRO A 127 9.45 12.10 -38.94
C PRO A 127 10.90 11.69 -39.22
N GLN A 128 11.09 10.77 -40.16
CA GLN A 128 12.43 10.43 -40.66
C GLN A 128 12.91 11.53 -41.59
N TRP A 129 13.88 12.33 -41.15
CA TRP A 129 14.51 13.32 -42.00
C TRP A 129 15.58 12.65 -42.86
N ASN A 130 15.24 12.40 -44.12
CA ASN A 130 16.20 11.89 -45.10
C ASN A 130 16.92 13.06 -45.79
N LEU A 131 18.06 13.46 -45.22
CA LEU A 131 18.93 14.49 -45.78
C LEU A 131 20.16 13.82 -46.44
N PRO A 132 20.45 14.08 -47.73
CA PRO A 132 21.61 13.50 -48.40
C PRO A 132 22.92 13.75 -47.65
N GLY A 133 23.62 12.68 -47.28
CA GLY A 133 24.91 12.76 -46.59
C GLY A 133 24.85 13.12 -45.10
N ALA A 134 23.65 13.22 -44.49
CA ALA A 134 23.50 13.55 -43.08
C ALA A 134 22.55 12.58 -42.37
N GLN A 135 22.98 12.04 -41.23
CA GLN A 135 22.07 11.37 -40.30
C GLN A 135 21.52 12.41 -39.34
N VAL A 136 20.20 12.53 -39.26
CA VAL A 136 19.58 13.38 -38.24
C VAL A 136 19.09 12.53 -37.09
N ARG A 137 19.40 12.99 -35.87
CA ARG A 137 18.88 12.45 -34.63
C ARG A 137 18.26 13.61 -33.86
N SER A 138 17.04 13.40 -33.35
CA SER A 138 16.46 14.34 -32.41
C SER A 138 17.29 14.32 -31.14
N ALA A 139 17.81 15.48 -30.75
CA ALA A 139 18.48 15.68 -29.48
C ALA A 139 17.62 16.65 -28.67
N SER A 140 17.00 16.17 -27.58
CA SER A 140 16.35 17.07 -26.64
C SER A 140 17.43 17.82 -25.85
N MET A 141 17.57 19.12 -26.11
CA MET A 141 18.62 19.94 -25.50
C MET A 141 18.26 20.45 -24.10
N PHE A 142 17.02 20.26 -23.64
CA PHE A 142 16.56 20.73 -22.33
C PHE A 142 15.58 19.75 -21.69
N ALA A 143 15.77 19.46 -20.40
CA ALA A 143 14.72 18.83 -19.60
C ALA A 143 13.61 19.88 -19.38
N PRO A 144 12.38 19.66 -19.88
CA PRO A 144 11.30 20.61 -19.65
C PRO A 144 11.00 20.72 -18.15
N ALA A 145 10.66 21.93 -17.68
CA ALA A 145 10.19 22.09 -16.31
C ALA A 145 8.91 21.26 -16.09
N ALA A 146 8.85 20.56 -14.95
CA ALA A 146 7.66 19.80 -14.58
C ALA A 146 6.48 20.76 -14.33
N ARG A 147 5.43 20.63 -15.14
CA ARG A 147 4.18 21.41 -15.04
C ARG A 147 3.09 20.72 -14.23
N PHE A 148 3.31 19.45 -13.92
CA PHE A 148 2.44 18.53 -13.20
C PHE A 148 3.29 17.72 -12.22
N ASP A 149 2.67 17.14 -11.20
CA ASP A 149 3.36 16.28 -10.23
C ASP A 149 4.04 15.11 -10.97
N LEU A 150 3.31 14.49 -11.91
CA LEU A 150 3.78 13.47 -12.84
C LEU A 150 3.20 13.70 -14.24
N ALA A 151 4.02 13.56 -15.28
CA ALA A 151 3.58 13.52 -16.67
C ALA A 151 4.16 12.28 -17.35
N ILE A 152 3.28 11.36 -17.73
CA ILE A 152 3.61 10.10 -18.39
C ILE A 152 3.40 10.29 -19.89
N THR A 153 4.47 10.17 -20.67
CA THR A 153 4.41 10.22 -22.13
C THR A 153 4.83 8.88 -22.68
N LEU A 154 3.92 8.21 -23.38
CA LEU A 154 4.21 6.96 -24.08
C LEU A 154 4.11 7.15 -25.59
N THR A 155 4.88 6.35 -26.32
CA THR A 155 4.89 6.25 -27.78
C THR A 155 4.63 4.80 -28.16
N GLU A 156 3.54 4.57 -28.89
CA GLU A 156 3.23 3.27 -29.48
C GLU A 156 4.08 3.08 -30.74
N ARG A 157 4.88 2.02 -30.75
CA ARG A 157 5.71 1.64 -31.89
C ARG A 157 5.07 0.49 -32.64
N ARG A 158 5.00 0.64 -33.96
CA ARG A 158 4.62 -0.41 -34.90
C ARG A 158 5.76 -0.65 -35.88
N ASP A 159 5.90 -1.88 -36.36
CA ASP A 159 6.87 -2.21 -37.40
C ASP A 159 6.38 -1.76 -38.79
N GLU A 160 7.18 -2.04 -39.82
CA GLU A 160 6.87 -1.67 -41.21
C GLU A 160 5.58 -2.32 -41.74
N GLN A 161 5.17 -3.44 -41.13
CA GLN A 161 3.95 -4.18 -41.46
C GLN A 161 2.75 -3.72 -40.61
N GLY A 162 2.94 -2.72 -39.73
CA GLY A 162 1.93 -2.20 -38.82
C GLY A 162 1.68 -3.08 -37.60
N ALA A 163 2.50 -4.11 -37.36
CA ALA A 163 2.35 -5.01 -36.23
C ALA A 163 2.90 -4.38 -34.93
N PRO A 164 2.43 -4.84 -33.75
CA PRO A 164 2.80 -4.24 -32.47
C PRO A 164 4.30 -4.43 -32.17
N ALA A 165 5.09 -3.34 -32.13
CA ALA A 165 6.55 -3.37 -31.95
C ALA A 165 7.04 -2.83 -30.59
N GLY A 166 6.17 -2.21 -29.80
CA GLY A 166 6.41 -1.94 -28.38
C GLY A 166 5.76 -0.65 -27.91
N LEU A 167 5.92 -0.37 -26.62
CA LEU A 167 5.63 0.93 -26.01
C LEU A 167 6.93 1.46 -25.40
N THR A 168 7.30 2.68 -25.74
CA THR A 168 8.46 3.37 -25.16
C THR A 168 8.01 4.71 -24.63
N GLY A 169 8.68 5.28 -23.63
CA GLY A 169 8.25 6.56 -23.09
C GLY A 169 9.09 7.05 -21.93
N ASP A 170 8.63 8.13 -21.33
CA ASP A 170 9.26 8.80 -20.22
C ASP A 170 8.23 9.25 -19.17
N ILE A 171 8.72 9.46 -17.95
CA ILE A 171 7.96 10.08 -16.86
C ILE A 171 8.72 11.33 -16.44
N LEU A 172 8.15 12.49 -16.72
CA LEU A 172 8.60 13.76 -16.17
C LEU A 172 7.93 13.97 -14.81
N TYR A 173 8.69 14.43 -13.81
CA TYR A 173 8.21 14.55 -12.44
C TYR A 173 8.70 15.81 -11.74
N ALA A 174 7.92 16.29 -10.78
CA ALA A 174 8.32 17.38 -9.92
C ALA A 174 9.34 16.88 -8.87
N THR A 175 10.59 17.37 -8.96
CA THR A 175 11.68 16.98 -8.05
C THR A 175 11.47 17.40 -6.59
N ASP A 176 10.59 18.38 -6.36
CA ASP A 176 10.18 18.79 -5.02
C ASP A 176 9.27 17.75 -4.33
N LEU A 177 8.70 16.80 -5.11
CA LEU A 177 7.78 15.76 -4.64
C LEU A 177 8.36 14.35 -4.76
N PHE A 178 9.17 14.09 -5.79
CA PHE A 178 9.67 12.76 -6.10
C PHE A 178 11.19 12.77 -6.31
N ASP A 179 11.84 11.74 -5.79
CA ASP A 179 13.21 11.39 -6.19
C ASP A 179 13.20 10.41 -7.39
N GLU A 180 14.37 10.29 -8.02
CA GLU A 180 14.53 9.44 -9.21
C GLU A 180 14.19 7.97 -8.92
N GLY A 181 14.60 7.45 -7.76
CA GLY A 181 14.35 6.05 -7.38
C GLY A 181 12.86 5.74 -7.25
N THR A 182 12.08 6.69 -6.73
CA THR A 182 10.62 6.59 -6.62
C THR A 182 9.96 6.54 -7.99
N VAL A 183 10.39 7.39 -8.93
CA VAL A 183 9.81 7.41 -10.28
C VAL A 183 10.24 6.21 -11.11
N GLN A 184 11.47 5.73 -10.95
CA GLN A 184 11.90 4.46 -11.53
C GLN A 184 11.10 3.27 -11.00
N ALA A 185 10.76 3.27 -9.70
CA ALA A 185 9.86 2.28 -9.14
C ALA A 185 8.45 2.41 -9.73
N LEU A 186 7.88 3.61 -9.84
CA LEU A 186 6.59 3.86 -10.49
C LEU A 186 6.55 3.33 -11.94
N ALA A 187 7.60 3.58 -12.72
CA ALA A 187 7.71 3.09 -14.09
C ALA A 187 7.74 1.55 -14.14
N ARG A 188 8.49 0.89 -13.25
CA ARG A 188 8.52 -0.58 -13.15
C ARG A 188 7.17 -1.15 -12.75
N ARG A 189 6.47 -0.51 -11.81
CA ARG A 189 5.13 -0.92 -11.38
C ARG A 189 4.11 -0.77 -12.51
N LEU A 190 4.14 0.35 -13.25
CA LEU A 190 3.29 0.54 -14.42
C LEU A 190 3.55 -0.53 -15.50
N ALA A 191 4.81 -0.83 -15.78
CA ALA A 191 5.18 -1.90 -16.70
C ALA A 191 4.66 -3.27 -16.22
N GLY A 192 4.80 -3.59 -14.94
CA GLY A 192 4.27 -4.83 -14.34
C GLY A 192 2.75 -4.93 -14.39
N VAL A 193 2.03 -3.82 -14.19
CA VAL A 193 0.56 -3.77 -14.37
C VAL A 193 0.21 -4.04 -15.83
N LEU A 194 0.85 -3.35 -16.78
CA LEU A 194 0.63 -3.53 -18.21
C LEU A 194 0.93 -4.97 -18.67
N GLU A 195 1.96 -5.60 -18.10
CA GLU A 195 2.30 -6.99 -18.38
C GLU A 195 1.21 -7.96 -17.90
N GLN A 196 0.76 -7.82 -16.66
CA GLN A 196 -0.29 -8.66 -16.07
C GLN A 196 -1.60 -8.56 -16.85
N VAL A 197 -2.05 -7.34 -17.15
CA VAL A 197 -3.33 -7.12 -17.84
C VAL A 197 -3.28 -7.46 -19.33
N ALA A 198 -2.09 -7.44 -19.94
CA ALA A 198 -1.88 -7.97 -21.29
C ALA A 198 -1.97 -9.50 -21.33
N ALA A 199 -1.61 -10.18 -20.24
CA ALA A 199 -1.68 -11.63 -20.13
C ALA A 199 -3.11 -12.10 -19.77
N ASP A 200 -3.77 -11.41 -18.85
CA ASP A 200 -5.14 -11.71 -18.43
C ASP A 200 -5.94 -10.44 -18.09
N PRO A 201 -6.76 -9.91 -19.02
CA PRO A 201 -7.63 -8.76 -18.75
C PRO A 201 -8.80 -9.09 -17.82
N GLY A 202 -9.03 -10.37 -17.49
CA GLY A 202 -10.02 -10.80 -16.52
C GLY A 202 -9.58 -10.62 -15.06
N LEU A 203 -8.29 -10.31 -14.83
CA LEU A 203 -7.77 -10.05 -13.49
C LEU A 203 -8.55 -8.94 -12.80
N ARG A 204 -8.95 -9.21 -11.56
CA ARG A 204 -9.59 -8.23 -10.68
C ARG A 204 -8.60 -7.20 -10.20
N LEU A 205 -9.11 -6.00 -9.95
CA LEU A 205 -8.31 -4.89 -9.45
C LEU A 205 -7.56 -5.25 -8.17
N SER A 206 -8.13 -6.06 -7.25
CA SER A 206 -7.46 -6.53 -6.03
C SER A 206 -6.28 -7.47 -6.28
N ASP A 207 -6.33 -8.22 -7.39
CA ASP A 207 -5.41 -9.33 -7.66
C ASP A 207 -4.19 -8.89 -8.47
N ILE A 208 -4.24 -7.71 -9.08
CA ILE A 208 -3.11 -7.12 -9.81
C ILE A 208 -1.97 -6.85 -8.82
N ASP A 209 -0.79 -7.41 -9.02
CA ASP A 209 0.33 -7.04 -8.18
C ASP A 209 0.90 -5.69 -8.62
N VAL A 210 1.12 -4.80 -7.65
CA VAL A 210 1.77 -3.51 -7.89
C VAL A 210 3.12 -3.41 -7.23
N LEU A 211 3.53 -4.37 -6.40
CA LEU A 211 4.88 -4.41 -5.84
C LEU A 211 5.82 -5.02 -6.85
N THR A 212 7.03 -4.47 -6.94
CA THR A 212 8.13 -5.15 -7.64
C THR A 212 8.59 -6.35 -6.81
N ASP A 213 9.21 -7.34 -7.45
CA ASP A 213 9.71 -8.54 -6.75
C ASP A 213 10.71 -8.21 -5.63
N ASP A 214 11.55 -7.18 -5.83
CA ASP A 214 12.49 -6.67 -4.83
C ASP A 214 11.76 -6.09 -3.61
N GLU A 215 10.71 -5.29 -3.85
CA GLU A 215 9.91 -4.69 -2.79
C GLU A 215 9.15 -5.75 -2.00
N ARG A 216 8.54 -6.71 -2.70
CA ARG A 216 7.87 -7.85 -2.08
C ARG A 216 8.85 -8.61 -1.20
N THR A 217 10.01 -8.99 -1.74
CA THR A 217 11.05 -9.71 -0.98
C THR A 217 11.47 -8.92 0.25
N ARG A 218 11.78 -7.63 0.11
CA ARG A 218 12.14 -6.77 1.24
C ARG A 218 11.05 -6.73 2.32
N LEU A 219 9.79 -6.63 1.93
CA LEU A 219 8.65 -6.60 2.84
C LEU A 219 8.39 -7.95 3.52
N THR A 220 8.49 -9.05 2.79
CA THR A 220 8.11 -10.38 3.30
C THR A 220 9.25 -11.09 4.02
N THR A 221 10.49 -10.88 3.60
CA THR A 221 11.67 -11.54 4.19
C THR A 221 12.58 -10.53 4.86
N GLY A 222 13.07 -9.51 4.16
CA GLY A 222 14.11 -8.61 4.67
C GLY A 222 13.74 -7.90 5.98
N TRP A 223 12.55 -7.33 6.07
CA TRP A 223 12.07 -6.66 7.30
C TRP A 223 11.48 -7.61 8.33
N ASN A 224 11.08 -8.82 7.92
CA ASN A 224 10.51 -9.81 8.82
C ASN A 224 11.53 -10.84 9.32
N ASP A 225 12.80 -10.71 8.96
CA ASP A 225 13.90 -11.57 9.43
C ASP A 225 14.24 -11.27 10.89
N THR A 226 13.27 -11.57 11.74
CA THR A 226 13.26 -11.38 13.19
C THR A 226 13.27 -12.72 13.92
N ALA A 227 13.42 -13.82 13.16
CA ALA A 227 13.51 -15.16 13.69
C ALA A 227 14.78 -15.29 14.54
N THR A 228 14.59 -15.35 15.85
CA THR A 228 15.65 -15.57 16.80
C THR A 228 15.24 -16.71 17.74
N GLU A 229 16.16 -17.64 17.99
CA GLU A 229 15.94 -18.65 19.02
C GLU A 229 15.94 -17.97 20.39
N ALA A 230 14.76 -17.76 20.95
CA ALA A 230 14.65 -17.31 22.32
C ALA A 230 15.04 -18.47 23.25
N PRO A 231 15.97 -18.26 24.21
CA PRO A 231 16.33 -19.31 25.15
C PRO A 231 15.08 -19.77 25.90
N HIS A 232 14.84 -21.08 25.91
CA HIS A 232 13.71 -21.71 26.60
C HIS A 232 13.88 -21.76 28.13
N VAL A 233 14.84 -21.03 28.70
CA VAL A 233 15.08 -21.06 30.15
C VAL A 233 13.84 -20.51 30.84
N LEU A 234 13.07 -21.42 31.42
CA LEU A 234 11.93 -21.08 32.22
C LEU A 234 12.48 -20.42 33.49
N VAL A 235 11.86 -19.33 33.94
CA VAL A 235 12.19 -18.63 35.19
C VAL A 235 12.45 -19.57 36.41
N PRO A 236 11.80 -20.75 36.57
CA PRO A 236 12.12 -21.69 37.64
C PRO A 236 13.50 -22.34 37.54
N GLU A 237 14.01 -22.58 36.33
CA GLU A 237 15.30 -23.25 36.11
C GLU A 237 16.48 -22.33 36.48
N SER A 238 16.28 -21.00 36.40
CA SER A 238 17.29 -20.03 36.82
C SER A 238 17.44 -19.92 38.34
N PHE A 239 16.42 -20.34 39.11
CA PHE A 239 16.45 -20.25 40.58
C PHE A 239 17.46 -21.24 41.19
N ALA A 240 17.68 -22.38 40.54
CA ALA A 240 18.62 -23.40 40.98
C ALA A 240 20.10 -23.03 40.74
N VAL A 241 20.37 -22.05 39.87
CA VAL A 241 21.74 -21.68 39.48
C VAL A 241 22.47 -20.90 40.58
N ALA A 242 21.75 -20.09 41.35
CA ALA A 242 22.32 -19.27 42.42
C ALA A 242 21.31 -19.10 43.58
N PRO A 243 21.02 -20.16 44.35
CA PRO A 243 19.93 -20.18 45.33
C PRO A 243 20.09 -19.14 46.45
N ASP A 244 21.32 -18.80 46.82
CA ASP A 244 21.61 -17.84 47.89
C ASP A 244 21.63 -16.37 47.41
N ALA A 245 21.57 -16.12 46.10
CA ALA A 245 21.55 -14.77 45.57
C ALA A 245 20.18 -14.12 45.76
N VAL A 246 20.16 -12.82 46.08
CA VAL A 246 18.93 -12.06 46.27
C VAL A 246 18.17 -11.94 44.95
N ALA A 247 16.95 -12.47 44.90
CA ALA A 247 16.08 -12.46 43.73
C ALA A 247 15.12 -11.26 43.74
N VAL A 248 14.54 -10.95 44.91
CA VAL A 248 13.53 -9.89 45.06
C VAL A 248 13.81 -9.10 46.32
N ARG A 249 13.74 -7.76 46.25
CA ARG A 249 13.84 -6.87 47.40
C ARG A 249 12.74 -5.81 47.35
N CYS A 250 12.06 -5.61 48.48
CA CYS A 250 11.11 -4.53 48.69
C CYS A 250 11.35 -3.92 50.07
N GLY A 251 11.90 -2.69 50.08
CA GLY A 251 12.30 -2.03 51.33
C GLY A 251 13.32 -2.85 52.11
N ARG A 252 12.99 -3.20 53.36
CA ARG A 252 13.85 -4.01 54.26
C ARG A 252 13.70 -5.52 54.04
N SER A 253 12.69 -5.96 53.29
CA SER A 253 12.45 -7.36 53.00
C SER A 253 13.17 -7.77 51.73
N ALA A 254 13.88 -8.90 51.77
CA ALA A 254 14.53 -9.51 50.62
C ALA A 254 14.29 -11.02 50.66
N LEU A 255 14.22 -11.64 49.48
CA LEU A 255 14.18 -13.08 49.30
C LEU A 255 15.32 -13.50 48.38
N SER A 256 16.06 -14.53 48.78
CA SER A 256 16.95 -15.23 47.86
C SER A 256 16.16 -16.00 46.79
N TYR A 257 16.83 -16.47 45.74
CA TYR A 257 16.20 -17.33 44.74
C TYR A 257 15.62 -18.61 45.37
N GLY A 258 16.33 -19.22 46.32
CA GLY A 258 15.83 -20.40 47.04
C GLY A 258 14.62 -20.09 47.93
N GLU A 259 14.65 -18.99 48.68
CA GLU A 259 13.52 -18.58 49.53
C GLU A 259 12.28 -18.19 48.71
N LEU A 260 12.49 -17.57 47.55
CA LEU A 260 11.44 -17.24 46.60
C LEU A 260 10.81 -18.52 46.05
N ASP A 261 11.63 -19.47 45.59
CA ASP A 261 11.20 -20.75 45.03
C ASP A 261 10.31 -21.54 45.99
N GLU A 262 10.76 -21.69 47.24
CA GLU A 262 9.99 -22.40 48.26
C GLU A 262 8.64 -21.72 48.58
N ARG A 263 8.62 -20.39 48.65
CA ARG A 263 7.39 -19.63 48.92
C ARG A 263 6.40 -19.75 47.76
N VAL A 264 6.91 -19.63 46.53
CA VAL A 264 6.15 -19.82 45.31
C VAL A 264 5.55 -21.23 45.25
N ASP A 265 6.33 -22.27 45.58
CA ASP A 265 5.88 -23.67 45.59
C ASP A 265 4.80 -23.96 46.63
N ARG A 266 4.94 -23.39 47.83
CA ARG A 266 3.91 -23.53 48.87
C ARG A 266 2.60 -22.90 48.44
N LEU A 267 2.65 -21.69 47.89
CA LEU A 267 1.44 -20.98 47.45
C LEU A 267 0.82 -21.62 46.20
N ALA A 268 1.63 -22.06 45.25
CA ALA A 268 1.15 -22.77 44.06
C ALA A 268 0.38 -24.05 44.43
N ARG A 269 0.92 -24.88 45.33
CA ARG A 269 0.20 -26.09 45.81
C ARG A 269 -1.11 -25.76 46.51
N TYR A 270 -1.15 -24.68 47.28
CA TYR A 270 -2.37 -24.21 47.92
C TYR A 270 -3.42 -23.77 46.89
N LEU A 271 -3.02 -23.02 45.86
CA LEU A 271 -3.92 -22.60 44.78
C LEU A 271 -4.47 -23.81 43.99
N VAL A 272 -3.62 -24.81 43.70
CA VAL A 272 -4.05 -26.06 43.05
C VAL A 272 -5.07 -26.80 43.92
N ALA A 273 -4.86 -26.89 45.22
CA ALA A 273 -5.80 -27.52 46.15
C ALA A 273 -7.16 -26.79 46.20
N LEU A 274 -7.19 -25.48 45.88
CA LEU A 274 -8.41 -24.68 45.72
C LEU A 274 -9.05 -24.78 44.33
N GLY A 275 -8.53 -25.63 43.44
CA GLY A 275 -9.07 -25.86 42.11
C GLY A 275 -8.58 -24.88 41.04
N VAL A 276 -7.53 -24.09 41.31
CA VAL A 276 -6.89 -23.26 40.28
C VAL A 276 -6.18 -24.16 39.28
N GLY A 277 -6.59 -24.06 38.01
CA GLY A 277 -6.03 -24.83 36.89
C GLY A 277 -5.86 -23.96 35.63
N ARG A 278 -5.73 -24.60 34.46
CA ARG A 278 -5.54 -23.89 33.18
C ARG A 278 -6.70 -22.95 32.86
N GLU A 279 -6.38 -21.80 32.30
CA GLU A 279 -7.35 -20.76 31.91
C GLU A 279 -8.20 -20.20 33.07
N VAL A 280 -7.89 -20.56 34.32
CA VAL A 280 -8.56 -20.01 35.51
C VAL A 280 -7.96 -18.64 35.83
N ARG A 281 -8.82 -17.63 35.91
CA ARG A 281 -8.42 -16.26 36.26
C ARG A 281 -8.31 -16.15 37.78
N VAL A 282 -7.12 -15.80 38.26
CA VAL A 282 -6.86 -15.52 39.69
C VAL A 282 -6.65 -14.01 39.86
N GLY A 283 -7.46 -13.38 40.70
CA GLY A 283 -7.30 -11.97 41.06
C GLY A 283 -6.23 -11.80 42.14
N LEU A 284 -5.23 -10.96 41.90
CA LEU A 284 -4.21 -10.59 42.89
C LEU A 284 -4.50 -9.17 43.41
N CYS A 285 -4.93 -9.07 44.67
CA CYS A 285 -5.21 -7.79 45.33
C CYS A 285 -4.23 -7.59 46.50
N LEU A 286 -2.97 -7.30 46.16
CA LEU A 286 -1.88 -7.13 47.13
C LEU A 286 -1.19 -5.78 46.88
N PRO A 287 -0.71 -5.10 47.94
CA PRO A 287 0.18 -3.96 47.77
C PRO A 287 1.56 -4.42 47.24
N ARG A 288 2.32 -3.48 46.65
CA ARG A 288 3.71 -3.74 46.20
C ARG A 288 4.55 -4.25 47.37
N SER A 289 4.97 -5.51 47.26
CA SER A 289 5.69 -6.25 48.29
C SER A 289 6.40 -7.45 47.68
N VAL A 290 7.25 -8.12 48.45
CA VAL A 290 7.82 -9.42 48.04
C VAL A 290 6.72 -10.46 47.82
N ASP A 291 5.62 -10.38 48.57
CA ASP A 291 4.49 -11.31 48.48
C ASP A 291 3.70 -11.14 47.18
N MET A 292 3.72 -9.95 46.56
CA MET A 292 3.13 -9.72 45.24
C MET A 292 3.85 -10.54 44.17
N VAL A 293 5.19 -10.52 44.16
CA VAL A 293 6.00 -11.31 43.21
C VAL A 293 5.84 -12.81 43.47
N VAL A 294 5.79 -13.21 44.74
CA VAL A 294 5.48 -14.61 45.12
C VAL A 294 4.12 -15.03 44.57
N ALA A 295 3.09 -14.18 44.71
CA ALA A 295 1.75 -14.48 44.24
C ALA A 295 1.65 -14.56 42.71
N GLU A 296 2.29 -13.66 41.98
CA GLU A 296 2.37 -13.69 40.51
C GLU A 296 3.03 -14.98 40.00
N LEU A 297 4.20 -15.32 40.56
CA LEU A 297 4.92 -16.55 40.20
C LEU A 297 4.18 -17.82 40.64
N ALA A 298 3.48 -17.81 41.78
CA ALA A 298 2.70 -18.96 42.25
C ALA A 298 1.46 -19.21 41.42
N VAL A 299 0.77 -18.17 40.94
CA VAL A 299 -0.33 -18.31 39.98
C VAL A 299 0.20 -18.87 38.67
N TRP A 300 1.35 -18.38 38.20
CA TRP A 300 1.98 -18.90 36.99
C TRP A 300 2.44 -20.37 37.15
N ARG A 301 3.01 -20.75 38.31
CA ARG A 301 3.52 -22.10 38.59
C ARG A 301 2.41 -23.11 38.92
N GLY A 302 1.38 -22.73 39.69
CA GLY A 302 0.27 -23.61 40.06
C GLY A 302 -0.54 -24.11 38.86
N VAL A 303 -0.44 -23.43 37.72
CA VAL A 303 -1.06 -23.84 36.46
C VAL A 303 -0.17 -24.79 35.64
N GLY A 304 1.07 -25.08 36.07
CA GLY A 304 2.06 -25.88 35.33
C GLY A 304 2.37 -27.25 35.97
N PRO A 305 2.16 -28.35 35.23
CA PRO A 305 3.30 -29.21 34.85
C PRO A 305 3.41 -29.52 33.34
N LEU A 306 2.63 -28.88 32.46
CA LEU A 306 2.67 -29.12 31.01
C LEU A 306 2.89 -27.81 30.23
N PHE A 307 4.08 -27.25 30.38
CA PHE A 307 4.57 -26.03 29.72
C PHE A 307 4.91 -26.22 28.23
N ARG A 308 4.10 -26.97 27.46
CA ARG A 308 4.40 -27.19 26.03
C ARG A 308 3.68 -26.24 25.07
N TRP A 309 2.64 -25.50 25.47
CA TRP A 309 1.80 -24.75 24.51
C TRP A 309 0.99 -23.57 25.09
N ILE A 310 1.61 -22.48 25.58
CA ILE A 310 0.87 -21.23 25.86
C ILE A 310 1.54 -20.04 25.16
N ARG A 311 0.78 -19.40 24.26
CA ARG A 311 1.20 -18.28 23.40
C ARG A 311 0.70 -16.91 23.86
N SER A 312 -0.02 -16.78 24.99
CA SER A 312 -0.39 -15.45 25.50
C SER A 312 -0.85 -15.52 26.96
N ILE A 313 -0.28 -14.68 27.83
CA ILE A 313 -0.86 -14.34 29.14
C ILE A 313 -1.39 -12.91 29.03
N ARG A 314 -2.69 -12.72 29.23
CA ARG A 314 -3.31 -11.39 29.28
C ARG A 314 -3.39 -10.91 30.73
N TRP A 315 -2.52 -9.99 31.10
CA TRP A 315 -2.59 -9.28 32.38
C TRP A 315 -3.63 -8.17 32.27
N THR A 316 -4.56 -8.09 33.23
CA THR A 316 -5.37 -6.89 33.45
C THR A 316 -4.95 -6.30 34.78
N VAL A 317 -4.09 -5.29 34.74
CA VAL A 317 -3.73 -4.50 35.94
C VAL A 317 -4.86 -3.51 36.18
N GLY A 318 -5.82 -3.89 37.02
CA GLY A 318 -6.85 -2.98 37.52
C GLY A 318 -6.30 -2.14 38.66
N VAL A 319 -5.85 -0.92 38.38
CA VAL A 319 -5.65 0.08 39.45
C VAL A 319 -7.02 0.64 39.79
N HIS A 320 -7.68 0.12 40.82
CA HIS A 320 -8.93 0.69 41.32
C HIS A 320 -8.78 1.08 42.78
N GLY A 321 -8.68 2.39 42.99
CA GLY A 321 -8.75 3.02 44.30
C GLY A 321 -10.10 2.74 44.96
N GLY A 322 -10.02 2.31 46.21
CA GLY A 322 -11.06 2.17 47.22
C GLY A 322 -12.51 2.32 46.77
N ARG A 323 -13.21 1.19 46.64
CA ARG A 323 -14.61 1.03 47.04
C ARG A 323 -14.98 -0.45 47.14
N GLN A 324 -15.45 -0.86 48.32
CA GLN A 324 -16.02 -2.18 48.61
C GLN A 324 -17.17 -2.49 47.66
N TRP A 325 -17.19 -3.71 47.12
CA TRP A 325 -18.41 -4.30 46.56
C TRP A 325 -18.93 -5.39 47.48
N CYS A 326 -20.07 -5.11 48.12
CA CYS A 326 -21.03 -6.10 48.56
C CYS A 326 -22.12 -6.21 47.48
N ALA A 327 -22.27 -7.39 46.89
CA ALA A 327 -23.50 -7.88 46.24
C ALA A 327 -23.30 -9.40 46.08
N GLY A 328 -24.16 -10.28 46.59
CA GLY A 328 -25.61 -10.22 46.58
C GLY A 328 -26.07 -11.29 45.59
N GLY A 329 -26.50 -12.44 46.11
CA GLY A 329 -26.79 -13.63 45.32
C GLY A 329 -28.03 -13.54 44.44
N GLY A 330 -28.05 -14.36 43.40
CA GLY A 330 -29.20 -14.81 42.61
C GLY A 330 -28.71 -15.99 41.78
N GLY A 331 -29.27 -17.20 41.82
CA GLY A 331 -30.66 -17.57 42.08
C GLY A 331 -31.29 -17.93 40.73
N ASP A 332 -31.28 -19.21 40.38
CA ASP A 332 -31.76 -19.81 39.13
C ASP A 332 -33.15 -19.31 38.66
N ARG A 333 -33.23 -18.80 37.43
CA ARG A 333 -34.00 -19.31 36.27
C ARG A 333 -33.99 -18.30 35.14
#